data_AF-A0A9Q5C559-F1
#
_entry.id   AF-A0A9Q5C559-F1
#
_cell.length_a   1.000
_cell.length_b   1.000
_cell.length_c   1.000
_cell.angle_alpha   90.00
_cell.angle_beta   90.00
_cell.angle_gamma   90.00
#
_symmetry.space_group_name_H-M   'P 1'
#
loop_
_entity.id
_entity.type
_entity.pdbx_description
1 polymer ?
#
loop_
_entity_poly.entity_id
_entity_poly.type
_entity_poly.pdbx_seq_one_letter_code
_entity_poly.pdbx_strand_id
1 'polypeptide(L)' 'MSKVLIVNAGSSLLKFKLFDMPKEDVLADGEIERLNMPGSIVKVKYGDGQVYKTVEDNIDYERSAAIMLNGLKDLEAV' A
#
# COMPACT_ATOMS: atom_id res chain seq x y z
N MET A 1 -21.93 -1.64 2.48
CA MET A 1 -20.62 -1.02 2.78
C MET A 1 -19.80 -1.03 1.51
N SER A 2 -19.19 0.10 1.15
CA SER A 2 -18.34 0.21 -0.03
C SER A 2 -16.92 0.53 0.41
N LYS A 3 -15.95 -0.30 -0.01
CA LYS A 3 -14.54 0.00 0.18
C LYS A 3 -14.03 0.73 -1.06
N VAL A 4 -13.36 1.87 -0.87
CA VAL A 4 -12.81 2.67 -1.98
C VAL A 4 -11.29 2.69 -1.84
N LEU A 5 -10.61 2.16 -2.86
CA LEU A 5 -9.15 2.19 -2.96
C LEU A 5 -8.73 3.37 -3.83
N ILE A 6 -7.94 4.27 -3.25
CA ILE A 6 -7.32 5.38 -3.98
C ILE A 6 -5.85 5.05 -4.18
N VAL A 7 -5.36 5.19 -5.42
CA VAL A 7 -3.97 4.92 -5.79
C VAL A 7 -3.37 6.14 -6.48
N ASN A 8 -2.18 6.53 -6.06
CA ASN A 8 -1.33 7.53 -6.72
C ASN A 8 -0.02 6.85 -7.15
N ALA A 9 0.15 6.70 -8.47
CA ALA A 9 1.35 6.13 -9.06
C ALA A 9 2.22 7.26 -9.63
N GLY A 10 3.38 7.48 -9.02
CA GLY A 10 4.43 8.34 -9.54
C GLY A 10 5.50 7.55 -10.28
N SER A 11 6.47 8.24 -10.90
CA SER A 11 7.55 7.59 -11.66
C SER A 11 8.42 6.65 -10.81
N SER A 12 8.57 6.93 -9.51
CA SER A 12 9.40 6.15 -8.59
C SER A 12 8.71 5.79 -7.26
N LEU A 13 7.38 5.94 -7.19
CA LEU A 13 6.60 5.66 -5.99
C LEU A 13 5.19 5.17 -6.32
N LEU A 14 4.61 4.39 -5.41
CA LEU A 14 3.18 4.05 -5.42
C LEU A 14 2.62 4.29 -4.01
N LYS A 15 1.62 5.16 -3.90
CA LYS A 15 0.89 5.44 -2.66
C LYS A 15 -0.54 4.96 -2.79
N PHE A 16 -1.10 4.41 -1.73
CA PHE A 16 -2.46 3.93 -1.73
C PHE A 16 -3.14 4.09 -0.37
N LYS A 17 -4.46 4.31 -0.40
CA LYS A 17 -5.30 4.30 0.80
C LYS A 17 -6.60 3.58 0.53
N LEU A 18 -7.01 2.74 1.47
CA LEU A 18 -8.30 2.04 1.44
C LEU A 18 -9.23 2.69 2.46
N PHE A 19 -10.41 3.12 2.01
CA PHE A 19 -11.42 3.76 2.84
C PHE A 19 -12.66 2.88 3.02
N ASP A 20 -13.24 2.88 4.22
CA ASP A 20 -14.64 2.46 4.43
C ASP A 20 -15.58 3.66 4.25
N MET A 21 -16.38 3.62 3.19
CA MET A 21 -17.32 4.69 2.85
C MET A 21 -18.76 4.30 3.24
N PRO A 22 -19.56 5.25 3.75
CA PRO A 22 -19.35 6.71 3.74
C PRO A 22 -18.71 7.30 5.00
N LYS A 23 -18.22 6.47 5.94
CA LYS A 23 -17.63 6.97 7.20
C LYS A 23 -16.29 7.69 7.00
N GLU A 24 -15.65 7.47 5.86
CA GLU A 24 -14.32 7.99 5.52
C GLU A 24 -13.21 7.43 6.45
N ASP A 25 -13.47 6.26 7.06
CA ASP A 25 -12.49 5.58 7.91
C ASP A 25 -11.38 5.00 7.04
N VAL A 26 -10.11 5.28 7.40
CA VAL A 26 -8.94 4.72 6.71
C VAL A 26 -8.66 3.32 7.25
N LEU A 27 -8.85 2.30 6.41
CA LEU A 27 -8.57 0.90 6.75
C LEU A 27 -7.09 0.54 6.53
N ALA A 28 -6.47 1.17 5.53
CA ALA A 28 -5.05 1.01 5.23
C ALA A 28 -4.47 2.26 4.55
N ASP A 29 -3.21 2.55 4.83
CA ASP A 29 -2.42 3.65 4.26
C ASP A 29 -1.00 3.15 3.94
N GLY A 30 -0.71 2.99 2.65
CA GLY A 30 0.51 2.36 2.17
C GLY A 30 1.31 3.21 1.19
N GLU A 31 2.62 3.06 1.26
CA GLU A 31 3.59 3.69 0.38
C GLU A 31 4.70 2.69 0.00
N ILE A 32 5.01 2.65 -1.29
CA ILE A 32 6.13 1.93 -1.88
C ILE A 32 7.00 2.96 -2.56
N GLU A 33 8.25 3.10 -2.10
CA GLU A 33 9.18 4.11 -2.59
C GLU A 33 10.39 3.48 -3.29
N ARG A 34 11.04 4.27 -4.15
CA ARG A 34 12.25 3.89 -4.89
C ARG A 34 12.03 2.68 -5.80
N LEU A 35 10.95 2.74 -6.59
CA LEU A 35 10.66 1.73 -7.62
C LEU A 35 11.78 1.67 -8.66
N ASN A 36 12.12 0.47 -9.14
CA ASN A 36 13.23 0.20 -10.07
C ASN A 36 14.60 0.69 -9.56
N MET A 37 14.79 0.77 -8.24
CA MET A 37 16.04 1.20 -7.62
C MET A 37 16.41 0.25 -6.47
N PRO A 38 17.71 0.19 -6.10
CA PRO A 38 18.12 -0.46 -4.87
C PRO A 38 17.50 0.20 -3.63
N GLY A 39 17.16 -0.63 -2.65
CA GLY A 39 16.56 -0.26 -1.38
C GLY A 39 15.16 0.31 -1.53
N SER A 40 14.29 -0.32 -2.33
CA SER A 40 12.86 0.00 -2.34
C SER A 40 12.26 -0.21 -0.95
N ILE A 41 11.43 0.73 -0.51
CA ILE A 41 10.87 0.72 0.84
C ILE A 41 9.37 0.48 0.72
N VAL A 42 8.88 -0.57 1.36
CA VAL A 42 7.44 -0.82 1.50
C VAL A 42 7.05 -0.47 2.92
N LYS A 43 6.00 0.32 3.09
CA LYS A 43 5.44 0.66 4.38
C LYS A 43 3.92 0.70 4.28
N VAL A 44 3.24 -0.04 5.14
CA VAL A 44 1.77 -0.11 5.18
C VAL A 44 1.30 0.03 6.61
N LYS A 45 0.47 1.04 6.87
CA LYS A 45 -0.30 1.16 8.11
C LYS A 45 -1.66 0.53 7.90
N TYR A 46 -2.16 -0.24 8.86
CA TYR A 46 -3.41 -0.96 8.72
C TYR A 46 -4.03 -1.31 10.08
N GLY A 47 -5.31 -1.67 10.07
CA GLY A 47 -6.05 -2.05 11.28
C GLY A 47 -6.01 -0.95 12.35
N ASP A 48 -5.93 -1.35 13.61
CA ASP A 48 -5.85 -0.43 14.76
C ASP A 48 -4.40 0.01 15.05
N GLY A 49 -3.77 0.64 14.06
CA GLY A 49 -2.44 1.26 14.19
C GLY A 49 -1.24 0.33 13.95
N GLN A 50 -1.42 -0.84 13.35
CA GLN A 50 -0.33 -1.73 12.99
C GLN A 50 0.49 -1.16 11.82
N VAL A 51 1.79 -1.49 11.77
CA VAL A 51 2.71 -1.03 10.73
C VAL A 51 3.56 -2.17 10.21
N TYR A 52 3.38 -2.49 8.93
CA TYR A 52 4.27 -3.36 8.17
C TYR A 52 5.34 -2.50 7.49
N LYS A 53 6.61 -2.94 7.57
CA LYS A 53 7.71 -2.29 6.87
C LYS A 53 8.74 -3.32 6.40
N THR A 54 9.12 -3.25 5.14
CA THR A 54 10.23 -4.04 4.57
C THR A 54 11.06 -3.21 3.61
N VAL A 55 12.27 -3.68 3.33
CA VAL A 55 13.16 -3.14 2.31
C VAL A 55 13.51 -4.27 1.35
N GLU A 56 13.28 -4.05 0.07
CA GLU A 56 13.56 -5.00 -1.02
C GLU A 56 14.24 -4.24 -2.16
N ASP A 57 15.14 -4.88 -2.90
CA ASP A 57 15.77 -4.24 -4.05
C ASP A 57 14.90 -4.36 -5.30
N ASN A 58 14.88 -3.30 -6.11
CA ASN A 58 14.34 -3.30 -7.47
C ASN A 58 12.87 -3.75 -7.56
N ILE A 59 12.01 -3.28 -6.65
CA ILE A 59 10.56 -3.43 -6.82
C ILE A 59 10.15 -2.67 -8.08
N ASP A 60 9.67 -3.37 -9.09
CA ASP A 60 9.13 -2.78 -10.31
C ASP A 60 7.64 -2.40 -10.15
N TYR A 61 7.05 -1.84 -11.22
CA TYR A 61 5.67 -1.36 -11.18
C TYR A 61 4.66 -2.50 -10.93
N GLU A 62 4.83 -3.65 -11.59
CA GLU A 62 3.91 -4.79 -11.45
C GLU A 62 4.00 -5.39 -10.04
N ARG A 63 5.23 -5.57 -9.55
CA ARG A 63 5.49 -6.04 -8.18
C ARG A 63 4.95 -5.06 -7.15
N SER A 64 5.06 -3.75 -7.37
CA SER A 64 4.48 -2.75 -6.47
C SER A 64 2.96 -2.85 -6.39
N ALA A 65 2.27 -3.07 -7.52
CA ALA A 65 0.83 -3.27 -7.55
C ALA A 65 0.43 -4.59 -6.86
N ALA A 66 1.22 -5.66 -7.05
CA ALA A 66 1.00 -6.93 -6.39
C ALA A 66 1.17 -6.82 -4.86
N ILE A 67 2.23 -6.13 -4.39
CA ILE A 67 2.45 -5.86 -2.97
C ILE A 67 1.28 -5.08 -2.37
N MET A 68 0.79 -4.05 -3.07
CA MET A 68 -0.40 -3.30 -2.63
C MET A 68 -1.62 -4.22 -2.48
N LEU A 69 -1.99 -4.96 -3.53
CA LEU A 69 -3.22 -5.77 -3.52
C LEU A 69 -3.15 -6.96 -2.55
N ASN A 70 -2.01 -7.63 -2.47
CA ASN A 70 -1.82 -8.74 -1.54
C ASN A 70 -1.71 -8.24 -0.11
N GLY A 71 -0.98 -7.14 0.12
CA GLY A 71 -0.92 -6.50 1.43
C GLY A 71 -2.31 -6.13 1.97
N LEU A 72 -3.21 -5.63 1.13
CA LEU A 72 -4.59 -5.35 1.57
C LEU A 72 -5.38 -6.60 1.98
N LYS A 73 -5.10 -7.77 1.38
CA LYS A 73 -5.74 -9.05 1.72
C LYS A 73 -5.12 -9.70 2.96
N ASP A 74 -3.80 -9.79 2.97
CA ASP A 74 -3.03 -10.52 3.99
C ASP A 74 -3.06 -9.81 5.34
N LEU A 75 -3.25 -8.48 5.32
CA LEU A 75 -3.35 -7.66 6.53
C LEU A 75 -4.79 -7.54 7.05
N GLU A 76 -5.71 -8.37 6.55
CA GLU A 76 -7.14 -8.40 6.90
C GLU A 76 -7.84 -7.02 6.78
N ALA A 77 -7.31 -6.13 5.93
CA ALA A 77 -7.91 -4.81 5.69
C ALA A 77 -9.18 -4.90 4.81
N VAL A 78 -9.41 -6.05 4.17
CA VAL A 78 -10.54 -6.34 3.28
C VAL A 78 -11.30 -7.56 3.74
#